data_AF-A0A2U1L0Z9-F1
#
_entry.id   AF-A0A2U1L0Z9-F1
#
_cell.length_a   1.000
_cell.length_b   1.000
_cell.length_c   1.000
_cell.angle_alpha   90.00
_cell.angle_beta   90.00
_cell.angle_gamma   90.00
#
_symmetry.space_group_name_H-M   'P 1'
#
loop_
_entity.id
_entity.type
_entity.pdbx_description
1 polymer ?
#
loop_
_entity_poly.entity_id
_entity_poly.type
_entity_poly.pdbx_seq_one_letter_code
_entity_poly.pdbx_strand_id
1 'polypeptide(L)'
;MAKVVIVVNKRLKLRISEKMQQVLKERKRPNTEADNKMNLSILLYHEWIVPANNESALLKAVAMQPVSVTIDTSNIRFYSSGVFSGTCGTQLNRAVTAAVGYGTTDDGMKYWLVKNSWGADWGEEGYFKIQRDIAATEGMCGIAMMASYPTV
;
A
#
# COMPACT_ATOMS: atom_id res chain seq x y z
N MET A 1 7.98 -14.22 13.37
CA MET A 1 8.33 -12.82 13.70
C MET A 1 7.81 -11.89 12.62
N ALA A 2 6.94 -10.94 12.96
CA ALA A 2 6.45 -9.90 12.05
C ALA A 2 7.55 -8.84 11.84
N LYS A 3 7.85 -8.47 10.58
CA LYS A 3 8.79 -7.40 10.26
C LYS A 3 8.06 -6.07 10.22
N VAL A 4 8.28 -5.20 11.20
CA VAL A 4 7.91 -3.77 11.15
C VAL A 4 9.16 -3.03 10.69
N VAL A 5 9.16 -2.47 9.48
CA VAL A 5 10.32 -1.77 8.90
C VAL A 5 10.00 -0.28 8.79
N ILE A 6 10.79 0.54 9.49
CA ILE A 6 10.77 2.01 9.36
C ILE A 6 12.12 2.41 8.78
N VAL A 7 12.19 2.69 7.48
CA VAL A 7 13.37 3.30 6.84
C VAL A 7 12.93 4.42 5.91
N VAL A 8 13.32 5.65 6.22
CA VAL A 8 13.21 6.79 5.30
C VAL A 8 14.47 6.82 4.42
N ASN A 9 14.33 6.67 3.09
CA ASN A 9 15.45 6.37 2.19
C ASN A 9 15.82 7.54 1.24
N LYS A 10 17.01 8.15 1.44
CA LYS A 10 17.60 9.18 0.56
C LYS A 10 17.75 8.76 -0.92
N ARG A 11 17.79 7.46 -1.25
CA ARG A 11 17.88 6.96 -2.64
C ARG A 11 16.63 7.24 -3.48
N LEU A 12 15.49 7.52 -2.83
CA LEU A 12 14.23 7.78 -3.54
C LEU A 12 14.27 9.12 -4.29
N LYS A 13 14.82 10.17 -3.67
CA LYS A 13 15.01 11.49 -4.30
C LYS A 13 15.87 11.44 -5.56
N LEU A 14 16.87 10.55 -5.61
CA LEU A 14 17.75 10.37 -6.78
C LEU A 14 17.01 9.75 -7.97
N ARG A 15 16.12 8.78 -7.74
CA ARG A 15 15.36 8.10 -8.81
C ARG A 15 14.30 9.00 -9.46
N ILE A 16 13.68 9.90 -8.68
CA ILE A 16 12.74 10.91 -9.18
C ILE A 16 13.43 11.81 -10.22
N SER A 17 14.63 12.28 -9.89
CA SER A 17 15.42 13.14 -10.77
C SER A 17 15.75 12.42 -12.09
N GLU A 18 16.16 11.15 -12.02
CA GLU A 18 16.51 10.36 -13.22
C GLU A 18 15.31 10.10 -14.15
N LYS A 19 14.15 9.72 -13.60
CA LYS A 19 12.93 9.51 -14.38
C LYS A 19 12.39 10.80 -14.99
N MET A 20 12.48 11.92 -14.27
CA MET A 20 12.11 13.22 -14.83
C MET A 20 13.00 13.57 -16.03
N GLN A 21 14.31 13.34 -15.95
CA GLN A 21 15.21 13.56 -17.09
C GLN A 21 14.86 12.68 -18.29
N GLN A 22 14.36 11.46 -18.09
CA GLN A 22 13.89 10.60 -19.16
C GLN A 22 12.60 11.14 -19.83
N VAL A 23 11.59 11.50 -19.04
CA VAL A 23 10.32 12.06 -19.56
C VAL A 23 10.54 13.39 -20.28
N LEU A 24 11.47 14.22 -19.81
CA LEU A 24 11.84 15.47 -20.45
C LEU A 24 12.56 15.25 -21.80
N LYS A 25 13.34 14.17 -21.95
CA LYS A 25 14.04 13.84 -23.20
C LYS A 25 13.12 13.37 -24.33
N GLU A 26 11.96 12.79 -24.01
CA GLU A 26 11.04 12.23 -25.01
C GLU A 26 10.10 13.29 -25.64
N ARG A 27 10.10 14.53 -25.14
CA ARG A 27 9.19 15.59 -25.60
C ARG A 27 9.84 16.50 -26.66
N LYS A 28 9.18 16.62 -27.81
CA LYS A 28 9.67 17.42 -28.98
C LYS A 28 9.59 18.94 -28.80
N ARG A 29 8.92 19.46 -27.76
CA ARG A 29 8.79 20.90 -27.50
C ARG A 29 9.35 21.27 -26.13
N PRO A 30 10.02 22.43 -25.99
CA PRO A 30 10.51 22.88 -24.69
C PRO A 30 9.34 23.13 -23.73
N ASN A 31 9.49 22.71 -22.48
CA ASN A 31 8.49 22.90 -21.44
C ASN A 31 8.55 24.32 -20.88
N THR A 32 7.38 24.87 -20.54
CA THR A 32 7.31 26.06 -19.68
C THR A 32 7.66 25.70 -18.24
N GLU A 33 7.96 26.69 -17.40
CA GLU A 33 8.16 26.47 -15.97
C GLU A 33 6.92 25.87 -15.28
N ALA A 34 5.73 26.26 -15.73
CA ALA A 34 4.47 25.70 -15.26
C ALA A 34 4.29 24.23 -15.68
N ASP A 35 4.64 23.88 -16.93
CA ASP A 35 4.64 22.49 -17.40
C ASP A 35 5.61 21.63 -16.59
N ASN A 36 6.79 22.16 -16.26
CA ASN A 36 7.78 21.45 -15.45
C ASN A 36 7.27 21.22 -14.02
N LYS A 37 6.67 22.23 -13.38
CA LYS A 37 6.04 22.09 -12.06
C LYS A 37 4.90 21.08 -12.07
N MET A 38 4.04 21.10 -13.09
CA MET A 38 2.93 20.16 -13.21
C MET A 38 3.40 18.72 -13.47
N ASN A 39 4.39 18.53 -14.35
CA ASN A 39 4.98 17.21 -14.60
C ASN A 39 5.70 16.66 -13.37
N LEU A 40 6.42 17.51 -12.64
CA LEU A 40 7.00 17.16 -11.34
C LEU A 40 5.92 16.73 -10.35
N SER A 41 4.84 17.49 -10.21
CA SER A 41 3.73 17.13 -9.33
C SER A 41 3.09 15.79 -9.72
N ILE A 42 2.85 15.53 -11.01
CA ILE A 42 2.27 14.28 -11.49
C ILE A 42 3.21 13.10 -11.27
N LEU A 43 4.50 13.26 -11.58
CA LEU A 43 5.52 12.22 -11.38
C LEU A 43 5.73 11.93 -9.91
N LEU A 44 5.79 12.98 -9.09
CA LEU A 44 5.79 12.86 -7.64
C LEU A 44 4.57 12.04 -7.27
N TYR A 45 3.34 12.49 -7.52
CA TYR A 45 2.09 11.77 -7.20
C TYR A 45 2.08 10.30 -7.61
N HIS A 46 2.57 9.96 -8.81
CA HIS A 46 2.68 8.58 -9.27
C HIS A 46 3.65 7.73 -8.44
N GLU A 47 4.70 8.31 -7.86
CA GLU A 47 5.59 7.59 -6.95
C GLU A 47 4.97 7.28 -5.58
N TRP A 48 3.97 8.04 -5.14
CA TRP A 48 3.26 7.79 -3.88
C TRP A 48 2.24 6.66 -4.02
N ILE A 49 1.86 6.31 -5.25
CA ILE A 49 0.81 5.31 -5.52
C ILE A 49 1.47 3.97 -5.85
N VAL A 50 1.05 2.93 -5.14
CA VAL A 50 1.38 1.55 -5.51
C VAL A 50 0.53 1.17 -6.73
N PRO A 51 1.09 0.56 -7.78
CA PRO A 51 0.31 0.05 -8.90
C PRO A 51 -0.88 -0.79 -8.43
N ALA A 52 -2.08 -0.43 -8.88
CA ALA A 52 -3.31 -1.12 -8.48
C ALA A 52 -3.28 -2.61 -8.87
N ASN A 53 -3.93 -3.43 -8.07
CA ASN A 53 -4.08 -4.88 -8.24
C ASN A 53 -2.73 -5.61 -8.34
N ASN A 54 -1.73 -5.12 -7.61
CA ASN A 54 -0.38 -5.66 -7.64
C ASN A 54 0.16 -5.89 -6.22
N GLU A 55 -0.20 -7.02 -5.62
CA GLU A 55 0.29 -7.39 -4.28
C GLU A 55 1.82 -7.48 -4.21
N SER A 56 2.50 -7.81 -5.31
CA SER A 56 3.97 -7.83 -5.35
C SER A 56 4.57 -6.42 -5.21
N ALA A 57 3.96 -5.42 -5.83
CA ALA A 57 4.36 -4.03 -5.67
C ALA A 57 4.02 -3.51 -4.26
N LEU A 58 2.84 -3.85 -3.75
CA LEU A 58 2.45 -3.55 -2.37
C LEU A 58 3.42 -4.15 -1.35
N LEU A 59 3.84 -5.40 -1.56
CA LEU A 59 4.79 -6.10 -0.68
C LEU A 59 6.13 -5.37 -0.64
N LYS A 60 6.64 -4.95 -1.80
CA LYS A 60 7.86 -4.15 -1.90
C LYS A 60 7.72 -2.82 -1.17
N ALA A 61 6.58 -2.15 -1.27
CA ALA A 61 6.33 -0.88 -0.59
C ALA A 61 6.26 -1.06 0.94
N VAL A 62 5.48 -2.04 1.42
CA VAL A 62 5.33 -2.37 2.85
C VAL A 62 6.67 -2.81 3.47
N ALA A 63 7.53 -3.48 2.69
CA ALA A 63 8.87 -3.85 3.14
C ALA A 63 9.80 -2.64 3.39
N MET A 64 9.48 -1.46 2.82
CA MET A 64 10.27 -0.24 2.96
C MET A 64 9.72 0.65 4.08
N GLN A 65 8.40 0.79 4.15
CA GLN A 65 7.70 1.66 5.09
C GLN A 65 6.21 1.29 5.20
N PRO A 66 5.48 1.76 6.22
CA PRO A 66 4.03 1.64 6.27
C PRO A 66 3.34 2.22 5.03
N VAL A 67 2.35 1.51 4.51
CA VAL A 67 1.56 1.90 3.33
C VAL A 67 0.11 2.08 3.76
N SER A 68 -0.49 3.22 3.39
CA SER A 68 -1.93 3.42 3.53
C SER A 68 -2.65 2.60 2.47
N VAL A 69 -3.62 1.80 2.88
CA VAL A 69 -4.43 0.95 2.00
C VAL A 69 -5.91 1.19 2.27
N THR A 70 -6.73 1.07 1.23
CA THR A 70 -8.19 1.05 1.37
C THR A 70 -8.71 -0.37 1.23
N ILE A 71 -9.63 -0.78 2.11
CA ILE A 71 -10.24 -2.11 2.08
C ILE A 71 -11.75 -2.05 2.30
N ASP A 72 -12.45 -3.11 1.89
CA ASP A 72 -13.82 -3.38 2.31
C ASP A 72 -13.84 -3.99 3.73
N THR A 73 -14.39 -3.25 4.69
CA THR A 73 -14.47 -3.66 6.09
C THR A 73 -15.81 -4.30 6.49
N SER A 74 -16.71 -4.54 5.54
CA SER A 74 -18.11 -4.95 5.83
C SER A 74 -18.21 -6.17 6.74
N ASN A 75 -17.35 -7.16 6.51
CA ASN A 75 -17.27 -8.42 7.25
C ASN A 75 -16.11 -8.48 8.26
N ILE A 76 -15.30 -7.43 8.35
CA ILE A 76 -14.15 -7.36 9.26
C ILE A 76 -14.56 -6.79 10.62
N ARG A 77 -15.70 -6.10 10.76
CA ARG A 77 -16.15 -5.49 12.03
C ARG A 77 -16.13 -6.42 13.24
N PHE A 78 -16.41 -7.71 13.06
CA PHE A 78 -16.45 -8.70 14.14
C PHE A 78 -15.15 -9.51 14.29
N TYR A 79 -14.09 -9.12 13.58
CA TYR A 79 -12.77 -9.75 13.72
C TYR A 79 -12.25 -9.60 15.15
N SER A 80 -11.71 -10.69 15.70
CA SER A 80 -11.06 -10.72 17.01
C SER A 80 -9.61 -11.19 16.92
N SER A 81 -9.33 -12.25 16.17
CA SER A 81 -7.97 -12.81 16.06
C SER A 81 -7.80 -13.71 14.83
N GLY A 82 -6.55 -14.06 14.51
CA GLY A 82 -6.22 -15.01 13.46
C GLY A 82 -6.06 -14.34 12.09
N VAL A 83 -5.93 -15.14 11.03
CA VAL A 83 -5.88 -14.62 9.66
C VAL A 83 -7.30 -14.58 9.10
N PHE A 84 -7.78 -13.38 8.77
CA PHE A 84 -9.06 -13.22 8.10
C PHE A 84 -8.97 -13.75 6.66
N SER A 85 -9.72 -14.82 6.39
CA SER A 85 -9.90 -15.46 5.08
C SER A 85 -11.39 -15.57 4.71
N GLY A 86 -12.24 -14.76 5.35
CA GLY A 86 -13.68 -14.75 5.12
C GLY A 86 -14.07 -14.05 3.82
N THR A 87 -15.36 -13.95 3.55
CA THR A 87 -15.85 -13.22 2.38
C THR A 87 -15.77 -11.72 2.62
N CYS A 88 -15.44 -10.97 1.58
CA CYS A 88 -15.56 -9.51 1.52
C CYS A 88 -15.70 -9.09 0.06
N GLY A 89 -16.27 -7.92 -0.19
CA GLY A 89 -16.35 -7.35 -1.52
C GLY A 89 -15.12 -6.51 -1.85
N THR A 90 -15.26 -5.72 -2.90
CA THR A 90 -14.28 -4.73 -3.37
C THR A 90 -14.87 -3.31 -3.37
N GLN A 91 -15.95 -3.10 -2.63
CA GLN A 91 -16.52 -1.76 -2.44
C GLN A 91 -15.66 -1.01 -1.41
N LEU A 92 -14.67 -0.27 -1.90
CA LEU A 92 -13.65 0.45 -1.13
C LEU A 92 -14.20 1.68 -0.36
N ASN A 93 -15.34 1.54 0.32
CA ASN A 93 -16.13 2.67 0.77
C ASN A 93 -15.81 3.17 2.19
N ARG A 94 -15.05 2.45 3.03
CA ARG A 94 -15.13 2.71 4.50
C ARG A 94 -13.92 2.59 5.42
N ALA A 95 -12.69 2.31 4.98
CA ALA A 95 -11.54 2.51 5.88
C ALA A 95 -10.22 2.70 5.14
N VAL A 96 -9.52 3.79 5.45
CA VAL A 96 -8.07 3.88 5.24
C VAL A 96 -7.43 3.20 6.45
N THR A 97 -6.78 2.07 6.20
CA THR A 97 -6.01 1.34 7.20
C THR A 97 -4.54 1.35 6.78
N ALA A 98 -3.62 1.17 7.72
CA ALA A 98 -2.19 1.11 7.37
C ALA A 98 -1.76 -0.35 7.28
N ALA A 99 -1.35 -0.81 6.10
CA ALA A 99 -0.59 -2.04 5.95
C ALA A 99 0.81 -1.78 6.52
N VAL A 100 1.11 -2.39 7.68
CA VAL A 100 2.33 -2.13 8.45
C VAL A 100 3.33 -3.28 8.38
N GLY A 101 2.93 -4.43 7.85
CA GLY A 101 3.78 -5.58 7.72
C GLY A 101 3.11 -6.73 6.98
N TYR A 102 3.83 -7.84 6.88
CA TYR A 102 3.34 -9.08 6.32
C TYR A 102 4.09 -10.26 6.97
N GLY A 103 3.52 -11.45 6.85
CA GLY A 103 4.13 -12.65 7.38
C GLY A 103 3.57 -13.91 6.75
N THR A 104 3.95 -15.01 7.38
CA THR A 104 3.43 -16.36 7.15
C THR A 104 3.21 -16.98 8.53
N THR A 105 2.06 -17.61 8.73
CA THR A 105 1.78 -18.42 9.93
C THR A 105 2.55 -19.75 9.89
N ASP A 106 2.57 -20.47 11.00
CA ASP A 106 3.32 -21.73 11.12
C ASP A 106 2.77 -22.84 10.20
N ASP A 107 1.48 -22.79 9.87
CA ASP A 107 0.79 -23.66 8.91
C ASP A 107 0.94 -23.18 7.45
N GLY A 108 1.74 -22.14 7.19
CA GLY A 108 2.08 -21.69 5.84
C GLY A 108 1.15 -20.64 5.23
N MET A 109 0.13 -20.17 5.96
CA MET A 109 -0.78 -19.13 5.47
C MET A 109 -0.11 -17.75 5.47
N LYS A 110 -0.03 -17.14 4.28
CA LYS A 110 0.51 -15.78 4.10
C LYS A 110 -0.53 -14.76 4.52
N TYR A 111 -0.08 -13.70 5.21
CA TYR A 111 -0.96 -12.60 5.64
C TYR A 111 -0.31 -11.23 5.48
N TRP A 112 -1.16 -10.21 5.38
CA TRP A 112 -0.86 -8.82 5.65
C TRP A 112 -1.18 -8.51 7.11
N LEU A 113 -0.32 -7.75 7.79
CA LEU A 113 -0.60 -7.17 9.10
C LEU A 113 -1.07 -5.73 8.90
N VAL A 114 -2.28 -5.45 9.33
CA VAL A 114 -2.94 -4.16 9.07
C VAL A 114 -3.33 -3.51 10.39
N LYS A 115 -2.97 -2.25 10.55
CA LYS A 115 -3.36 -1.41 11.67
C LYS A 115 -4.68 -0.71 11.36
N ASN A 116 -5.65 -0.85 12.25
CA ASN A 116 -6.93 -0.17 12.16
C ASN A 116 -6.99 1.05 13.11
N SER A 117 -8.04 1.86 12.99
CA SER A 117 -8.28 3.09 13.77
C SER A 117 -9.42 2.97 14.78
N TRP A 118 -9.88 1.75 15.09
CA TRP A 118 -11.04 1.50 15.97
C TRP A 118 -10.67 1.30 17.45
N GLY A 119 -9.45 1.65 17.85
CA GLY A 119 -8.96 1.48 19.22
C GLY A 119 -8.27 0.13 19.45
N ALA A 120 -7.60 0.02 20.59
CA ALA A 120 -6.81 -1.16 20.94
C ALA A 120 -7.68 -2.36 21.40
N ASP A 121 -8.91 -2.10 21.85
CA ASP A 121 -9.83 -3.16 22.31
C ASP A 121 -10.43 -4.00 21.18
N TRP A 122 -10.16 -3.63 19.93
CA TRP A 122 -10.65 -4.32 18.74
C TRP A 122 -9.56 -5.17 18.09
N GLY A 123 -9.90 -6.39 17.66
CA GLY A 123 -8.96 -7.29 17.00
C GLY A 123 -7.79 -7.69 17.91
N GLU A 124 -6.60 -7.77 17.32
CA GLU A 124 -5.35 -8.04 18.03
C GLU A 124 -4.69 -6.70 18.39
N GLU A 125 -5.10 -6.07 19.49
CA GLU A 125 -4.57 -4.77 19.96
C GLU A 125 -4.74 -3.62 18.93
N GLY A 126 -5.87 -3.60 18.21
CA GLY A 126 -6.15 -2.65 17.13
C GLY A 126 -5.59 -3.05 15.76
N TYR A 127 -4.97 -4.24 15.67
CA TYR A 127 -4.49 -4.83 14.42
C TYR A 127 -5.37 -5.99 13.98
N PHE A 128 -5.28 -6.30 12.70
CA PHE A 128 -5.84 -7.52 12.14
C PHE A 128 -4.92 -8.08 11.08
N LYS A 129 -5.02 -9.39 10.86
CA LYS A 129 -4.35 -10.08 9.78
C LYS A 129 -5.36 -10.41 8.69
N ILE A 130 -5.00 -10.16 7.45
CA ILE A 130 -5.83 -10.49 6.28
C ILE A 130 -5.01 -11.36 5.33
N GLN A 131 -5.65 -12.39 4.76
CA GLN A 131 -4.97 -13.35 3.89
C GLN A 131 -4.33 -12.64 2.69
N ARG A 132 -3.11 -13.06 2.37
CA ARG A 132 -2.29 -12.54 1.27
C ARG A 132 -2.05 -13.63 0.23
N ASP A 133 -1.76 -13.24 -1.01
CA ASP A 133 -1.39 -14.14 -2.10
C ASP A 133 -2.56 -15.05 -2.51
N ILE A 134 -3.78 -14.47 -2.56
CA ILE A 134 -4.97 -15.13 -3.06
C ILE A 134 -5.09 -14.96 -4.58
N ALA A 135 -5.97 -15.73 -5.23
CA ALA A 135 -6.14 -15.68 -6.68
C ALA A 135 -6.70 -14.34 -7.21
N ALA A 136 -7.42 -13.58 -6.39
CA ALA A 136 -7.97 -12.29 -6.78
C ALA A 136 -6.87 -11.23 -6.86
N THR A 137 -6.78 -10.55 -8.00
CA THR A 137 -5.71 -9.56 -8.26
C THR A 137 -5.82 -8.30 -7.39
N GLU A 138 -7.05 -7.98 -6.99
CA GLU A 138 -7.43 -6.93 -6.05
C GLU A 138 -6.89 -7.18 -4.64
N GLY A 139 -6.45 -8.42 -4.35
CA GLY A 139 -6.14 -8.88 -3.01
C GLY A 139 -7.39 -9.06 -2.16
N MET A 140 -7.24 -9.72 -1.02
CA MET A 140 -8.36 -9.94 -0.09
C MET A 140 -8.94 -8.59 0.34
N CYS A 141 -10.25 -8.44 0.20
CA CYS A 141 -11.02 -7.21 0.50
C CYS A 141 -10.55 -5.96 -0.24
N GLY A 142 -9.90 -6.12 -1.39
CA GLY A 142 -9.44 -5.00 -2.22
C GLY A 142 -8.16 -4.32 -1.75
N ILE A 143 -7.39 -4.93 -0.84
CA ILE A 143 -6.19 -4.33 -0.23
C ILE A 143 -5.13 -3.88 -1.25
N ALA A 144 -5.08 -4.47 -2.44
CA ALA A 144 -4.13 -4.11 -3.49
C ALA A 144 -4.71 -3.10 -4.50
N MET A 145 -5.98 -2.70 -4.40
CA MET A 145 -6.63 -1.82 -5.38
C MET A 145 -6.20 -0.36 -5.24
N MET A 146 -6.11 0.14 -4.00
CA MET A 146 -5.78 1.53 -3.69
C MET A 146 -4.82 1.58 -2.52
N ALA A 147 -3.54 1.78 -2.84
CA ALA A 147 -2.48 1.87 -1.84
C ALA A 147 -1.54 3.03 -2.15
N SER A 148 -1.16 3.76 -1.11
CA SER A 148 -0.24 4.88 -1.24
C SER A 148 0.63 5.08 0.00
N TYR A 149 1.77 5.73 -0.18
CA TYR A 149 2.73 5.95 0.89
C TYR A 149 3.44 7.30 0.73
N PRO A 150 3.78 7.98 1.84
CA PRO A 150 4.46 9.26 1.78
C PRO A 150 5.90 9.12 1.30
N THR A 151 6.37 10.06 0.47
CA THR A 151 7.81 10.20 0.14
C THR A 151 8.33 11.49 0.79
N VAL A 152 9.43 11.41 1.54
CA VAL A 152 10.03 12.56 2.27
C VAL A 152 11.44 12.87 1.79
#